data_AF-A0AA96Y1T2-F1
#
_entry.id   AF-A0AA96Y1T2-F1
#
_cell.length_a   1.000
_cell.length_b   1.000
_cell.length_c   1.000
_cell.angle_alpha   90.00
_cell.angle_beta   90.00
_cell.angle_gamma   90.00
#
_symmetry.space_group_name_H-M   'P 1'
#
loop_
_entity.id
_entity.type
_entity.pdbx_description
1 polymer ?
#
loop_
_entity_poly.entity_id
_entity_poly.type
_entity_poly.pdbx_seq_one_letter_code
_entity_poly.pdbx_strand_id
1 'polypeptide(L)'
;MSAVLTHSAELTVDSNLSSISSSVDTSDNLPREVRVAQLRNTVETLQMADAIASSGYLITSAELADLMDVNASAVTGRGDHWVWRNWVVSRVRREGNQILWQLERVD
;
A
#
# COMPACT_ATOMS: atom_id res chain seq x y z
N MET A 1 19.60 43.01 -43.21
CA MET A 1 18.69 41.89 -42.95
C MET A 1 19.50 40.63 -43.24
N SER A 2 20.37 40.17 -42.32
CA SER A 2 20.10 39.28 -41.17
C SER A 2 19.43 37.98 -41.64
N ALA A 3 19.95 36.77 -41.45
CA ALA A 3 21.12 36.29 -40.72
C ALA A 3 21.57 34.93 -41.29
N VAL A 4 22.87 34.66 -41.24
CA VAL A 4 23.43 33.30 -41.28
C VAL A 4 23.37 32.78 -39.85
N LEU A 5 22.79 31.60 -39.61
CA LEU A 5 23.01 30.87 -38.37
C LEU A 5 23.09 29.36 -38.65
N THR A 6 24.32 28.87 -38.64
CA THR A 6 24.68 27.49 -38.35
C THR A 6 24.14 27.11 -36.97
N HIS A 7 23.52 25.94 -36.84
CA HIS A 7 23.60 25.17 -35.60
C HIS A 7 23.64 23.66 -35.89
N SER A 8 24.69 23.06 -35.36
CA SER A 8 25.00 21.64 -35.33
C SER A 8 24.32 20.97 -34.14
N ALA A 9 24.05 19.66 -34.30
CA ALA A 9 23.90 18.61 -33.28
C ALA A 9 22.85 18.79 -32.15
N GLU A 10 21.96 17.80 -32.01
CA GLU A 10 21.95 16.98 -30.80
C GLU A 10 21.22 15.64 -31.01
N LEU A 11 21.84 14.59 -30.48
CA LEU A 11 21.43 13.19 -30.53
C LEU A 11 20.27 12.97 -29.56
N THR A 12 19.12 12.51 -30.03
CA THR A 12 18.05 12.02 -29.14
C THR A 12 18.43 10.64 -28.61
N VAL A 13 19.03 10.61 -27.42
CA VAL A 13 19.14 9.39 -26.59
C VAL A 13 18.67 9.72 -25.18
N ASP A 14 17.38 10.03 -25.03
CA ASP A 14 16.79 10.08 -23.70
C ASP A 14 16.46 8.66 -23.24
N SER A 15 17.50 8.13 -22.61
CA SER A 15 17.52 7.04 -21.69
C SER A 15 16.56 7.34 -20.53
N ASN A 16 15.40 6.69 -20.47
CA ASN A 16 14.69 6.57 -19.21
C ASN A 16 13.94 5.23 -19.11
N LEU A 17 14.73 4.15 -19.14
CA LEU A 17 14.28 2.82 -18.73
C LEU A 17 14.91 2.49 -17.37
N SER A 18 14.64 3.32 -16.36
CA SER A 18 15.15 3.08 -15.00
C SER A 18 14.19 3.64 -13.95
N SER A 19 13.10 2.89 -13.71
CA SER A 19 12.49 2.75 -12.36
C SER A 19 11.24 1.88 -12.41
N ILE A 20 11.31 0.73 -13.08
CA ILE A 20 10.57 -0.43 -12.55
C ILE A 20 11.39 -0.85 -11.34
N SER A 21 11.12 -0.22 -10.19
CA SER A 21 11.63 -0.68 -8.91
C SER A 21 11.07 -2.08 -8.70
N SER A 22 11.88 -3.06 -9.09
CA SER A 22 11.72 -4.48 -8.82
C SER A 22 11.68 -4.67 -7.30
N SER A 23 10.49 -4.46 -6.73
CA SER A 23 10.11 -4.92 -5.39
C SER A 23 9.57 -6.34 -5.46
N VAL A 24 10.14 -7.15 -6.36
CA VAL A 24 9.83 -8.55 -6.56
C VAL A 24 11.17 -9.27 -6.48
N ASP A 25 11.27 -10.22 -5.55
CA ASP A 25 12.37 -11.17 -5.35
C ASP A 25 13.63 -10.71 -4.60
N THR A 26 13.49 -10.33 -3.32
CA THR A 26 14.58 -10.51 -2.33
C THR A 26 14.23 -11.54 -1.24
N SER A 27 13.07 -12.19 -1.34
CA SER A 27 12.59 -13.13 -0.32
C SER A 27 13.23 -14.52 -0.42
N ASP A 28 13.64 -14.95 -1.62
CA ASP A 28 14.16 -16.31 -1.84
C ASP A 28 15.55 -16.55 -1.25
N ASN A 29 16.32 -15.50 -1.00
CA ASN A 29 17.66 -15.59 -0.40
C ASN A 29 17.66 -15.45 1.13
N LEU A 30 16.47 -15.35 1.75
CA LEU A 30 16.36 -15.25 3.20
C LEU A 30 16.53 -16.63 3.87
N PRO A 31 17.27 -16.70 5.00
CA PRO A 31 17.31 -17.89 5.83
C PRO A 31 15.89 -18.38 6.14
N ARG A 32 15.69 -19.70 6.16
CA ARG A 32 14.37 -20.31 6.38
C ARG A 32 13.69 -19.78 7.64
N GLU A 33 14.45 -19.57 8.71
CA GLU A 33 13.94 -19.05 9.98
C GLU A 33 13.32 -17.66 9.84
N VAL A 34 13.95 -16.77 9.07
CA VAL A 34 13.43 -15.43 8.81
C VAL A 34 12.13 -15.49 8.00
N ARG A 35 12.09 -16.34 6.97
CA ARG A 35 10.87 -16.53 6.16
C ARG A 35 9.71 -17.07 7.01
N VAL A 36 9.97 -18.05 7.89
CA VAL A 36 8.95 -18.59 8.79
C VAL A 36 8.47 -17.52 9.78
N ALA A 37 9.36 -16.69 10.32
CA ALA A 37 8.99 -15.59 11.20
C ALA A 37 8.07 -14.57 10.49
N GLN A 38 8.38 -14.18 9.25
CA GLN A 38 7.53 -13.30 8.44
C GLN A 38 6.14 -13.90 8.19
N LEU A 39 6.06 -15.21 7.93
CA LEU A 39 4.78 -15.90 7.77
C LEU A 39 3.98 -15.91 9.09
N ARG A 40 4.63 -16.13 10.23
CA ARG A 40 3.95 -16.04 11.53
C ARG A 40 3.36 -14.66 11.76
N ASN A 41 4.14 -13.60 11.54
CA ASN A 41 3.66 -12.22 11.65
C ASN A 41 2.48 -11.96 10.70
N THR A 42 2.57 -12.45 9.46
CA THR A 42 1.48 -12.33 8.49
C THR A 42 0.20 -13.01 8.98
N VAL A 43 0.30 -14.23 9.53
CA VAL A 43 -0.85 -14.95 10.07
C VAL A 43 -1.44 -14.22 11.28
N GLU A 44 -0.61 -13.71 12.19
CA GLU A 44 -1.04 -12.93 13.35
C GLU A 44 -1.81 -11.66 12.90
N THR A 45 -1.31 -10.94 11.89
CA THR A 45 -2.02 -9.80 11.28
C THR A 45 -3.38 -10.21 10.69
N LEU A 46 -3.45 -11.33 9.97
CA LEU A 46 -4.70 -11.83 9.37
C LEU A 46 -5.72 -12.24 10.44
N GLN A 47 -5.27 -12.83 11.54
CA GLN A 47 -6.13 -13.17 12.68
C GLN A 47 -6.66 -11.92 13.39
N MET A 48 -5.82 -10.89 13.54
CA MET A 48 -6.26 -9.61 14.10
C MET A 48 -7.33 -8.94 13.22
N ALA A 49 -7.13 -8.92 11.89
CA ALA A 49 -8.13 -8.41 10.94
C ALA A 49 -9.45 -9.19 11.03
N ASP A 50 -9.38 -10.52 11.19
CA ASP A 50 -10.55 -11.37 11.34
C ASP A 50 -11.32 -11.09 12.63
N ALA A 51 -10.61 -10.90 13.75
CA ALA A 51 -11.22 -10.56 15.03
C ALA A 51 -11.89 -9.18 15.02
N ILE A 52 -11.24 -8.18 14.40
CA ILE A 52 -11.81 -6.84 14.20
C ILE A 52 -13.09 -6.92 13.37
N ALA A 53 -13.04 -7.62 12.24
CA ALA A 53 -14.18 -7.75 11.34
C ALA A 53 -15.35 -8.51 11.98
N SER A 54 -15.08 -9.64 12.63
CA SER A 54 -16.09 -10.48 13.28
C SER A 54 -16.79 -9.78 14.44
N SER A 55 -16.09 -8.87 15.11
CA SER A 55 -16.64 -8.08 16.22
C SER A 55 -17.32 -6.79 15.75
N GLY A 56 -17.22 -6.44 14.47
CA GLY A 56 -17.74 -5.18 13.92
C GLY A 56 -17.06 -3.94 14.53
N TYR A 57 -15.80 -4.04 14.92
CA TYR A 57 -15.07 -2.92 15.52
C TYR A 57 -14.77 -1.83 14.49
N LEU A 58 -14.86 -0.58 14.95
CA LEU A 58 -14.39 0.59 14.21
C LEU A 58 -12.95 0.88 14.61
N ILE A 59 -12.07 1.03 13.63
CA ILE A 59 -10.67 1.38 13.83
C ILE A 59 -10.31 2.66 13.08
N THR A 60 -9.33 3.39 13.60
CA THR A 60 -8.86 4.64 12.98
C THR A 60 -8.03 4.38 11.73
N SER A 61 -7.84 5.41 10.89
CA SER A 61 -6.92 5.31 9.74
C SER A 61 -5.49 4.91 10.13
N ALA A 62 -5.03 5.27 11.33
CA ALA A 62 -3.69 4.92 11.81
C ALA A 62 -3.61 3.42 12.16
N GLU A 63 -4.55 2.92 12.96
CA GLU A 63 -4.61 1.50 13.32
C GLU A 63 -4.82 0.60 12.11
N LEU A 64 -5.64 1.03 11.14
CA LEU A 64 -5.80 0.33 9.88
C LEU A 64 -4.51 0.34 9.05
N ALA A 65 -3.77 1.44 9.05
CA ALA A 65 -2.49 1.53 8.35
C ALA A 65 -1.44 0.61 8.98
N ASP A 66 -1.36 0.56 10.32
CA ASP A 66 -0.50 -0.35 11.07
C ASP A 66 -0.87 -1.82 10.79
N LEU A 67 -2.17 -2.15 10.77
CA LEU A 67 -2.68 -3.48 10.43
C LEU A 67 -2.32 -3.89 8.99
N MET A 68 -2.29 -2.94 8.07
CA MET A 68 -2.01 -3.17 6.65
C MET A 68 -0.53 -3.09 6.29
N ASP A 69 0.33 -2.66 7.22
CA ASP A 69 1.73 -2.30 6.99
C ASP A 69 1.88 -1.27 5.85
N VAL A 70 1.12 -0.17 5.93
CA VAL A 70 1.17 0.96 4.99
C VAL A 70 1.15 2.30 5.72
N ASN A 71 1.32 3.40 5.00
CA ASN A 71 1.13 4.74 5.57
C ASN A 71 -0.36 5.10 5.67
N ALA A 72 -0.74 5.87 6.69
CA ALA A 72 -2.13 6.33 6.88
C ALA A 72 -2.68 7.13 5.68
N SER A 73 -1.83 7.86 4.96
CA SER A 73 -2.22 8.58 3.74
C SER A 73 -2.68 7.62 2.63
N ALA A 74 -2.11 6.42 2.56
CA ALA A 74 -2.51 5.39 1.59
C ALA A 74 -3.90 4.83 1.89
N VAL A 75 -4.27 4.73 3.17
CA VAL A 75 -5.63 4.35 3.58
C VAL A 75 -6.63 5.42 3.17
N THR A 76 -6.37 6.68 3.50
CA THR A 76 -7.30 7.78 3.22
C THR A 76 -7.45 8.11 1.74
N GLY A 77 -6.41 7.83 0.94
CA GLY A 77 -6.39 8.08 -0.50
C GLY A 77 -7.12 7.03 -1.35
N ARG A 78 -7.47 5.85 -0.79
CA ARG A 78 -8.13 4.75 -1.53
C ARG A 78 -9.62 4.95 -1.80
N GLY A 79 -10.23 5.99 -1.25
CA GLY A 79 -11.66 6.27 -1.37
C GLY A 79 -12.42 5.89 -0.10
N ASP A 80 -13.72 5.61 -0.24
CA ASP A 80 -14.61 5.30 0.90
C ASP A 80 -14.87 3.79 1.06
N HIS A 81 -14.58 2.98 0.04
CA HIS A 81 -14.86 1.54 0.04
C HIS A 81 -13.90 0.80 -0.89
N TRP A 82 -13.20 -0.22 -0.39
CA TRP A 82 -12.33 -1.08 -1.20
C TRP A 82 -12.12 -2.45 -0.59
N VAL A 83 -11.59 -3.38 -1.38
CA VAL A 83 -11.21 -4.71 -0.91
C VAL A 83 -9.73 -4.75 -0.53
N TRP A 84 -9.43 -5.26 0.65
CA TRP A 84 -8.09 -5.59 1.12
C TRP A 84 -8.04 -7.06 1.54
N ARG A 85 -7.31 -7.87 0.76
CA ARG A 85 -7.22 -9.33 0.95
C ARG A 85 -8.63 -9.94 1.01
N ASN A 86 -9.02 -10.48 2.16
CA ASN A 86 -10.30 -11.16 2.37
C ASN A 86 -11.37 -10.26 3.02
N TRP A 87 -11.11 -8.95 3.10
CA TRP A 87 -11.98 -8.00 3.77
C TRP A 87 -12.37 -6.84 2.87
N VAL A 88 -13.64 -6.45 2.99
CA VAL A 88 -14.14 -5.16 2.55
C VAL A 88 -13.81 -4.14 3.64
N VAL A 89 -13.21 -3.03 3.24
CA VAL A 89 -12.89 -1.92 4.13
C VAL A 89 -13.78 -0.74 3.74
N SER A 90 -14.56 -0.25 4.69
CA SER A 90 -15.55 0.80 4.48
C SER A 90 -15.32 1.97 5.43
N ARG A 91 -15.33 3.21 4.89
CA ARG A 91 -15.32 4.44 5.67
C ARG A 91 -16.69 4.58 6.33
N VAL A 92 -16.73 4.68 7.65
CA VAL A 92 -18.00 4.78 8.38
C VAL A 92 -18.32 6.23 8.70
N ARG A 93 -17.40 6.93 9.37
CA ARG A 93 -17.58 8.33 9.77
C ARG A 93 -16.26 9.02 10.08
N ARG A 94 -16.33 10.34 10.22
CA ARG A 94 -15.22 11.15 10.71
C ARG A 94 -15.53 11.63 12.13
N GLU A 95 -14.60 11.40 13.05
CA GLU A 95 -14.66 11.87 14.44
C GLU A 95 -13.50 12.83 14.69
N GLY A 96 -13.79 14.13 14.77
CA GLY A 96 -12.76 15.15 14.88
C GLY A 96 -11.82 15.10 13.65
N ASN A 97 -10.54 14.80 13.88
CA ASN A 97 -9.56 14.62 12.82
C ASN A 97 -9.35 13.15 12.39
N GLN A 98 -10.04 12.20 13.02
CA GLN A 98 -9.90 10.79 12.73
C GLN A 98 -11.00 10.32 11.80
N ILE A 99 -10.67 9.39 10.91
CA ILE A 99 -11.63 8.67 10.10
C ILE A 99 -11.72 7.26 10.67
N LEU A 100 -12.94 6.81 10.92
CA LEU A 100 -13.24 5.46 11.39
C LEU A 100 -13.61 4.57 10.22
N TRP A 101 -13.02 3.38 10.24
CA TRP A 101 -13.13 2.35 9.23
C TRP A 101 -13.69 1.08 9.86
N GLN A 102 -14.45 0.34 9.08
CA GLN A 102 -14.95 -0.97 9.44
C GLN A 102 -14.42 -2.00 8.45
N LEU A 103 -14.09 -3.18 8.96
CA LEU A 103 -13.74 -4.34 8.15
C LEU A 103 -14.90 -5.32 8.17
N GLU A 104 -15.21 -5.90 7.02
CA GLU A 104 -16.19 -6.97 6.87
C GLU A 104 -15.59 -8.08 6.01
N ARG A 105 -15.90 -9.34 6.28
CA ARG A 105 -15.44 -10.44 5.41
C ARG A 105 -16.08 -10.31 4.03
N VAL A 106 -15.28 -10.50 2.98
CA VAL A 106 -15.80 -10.71 1.62
C VAL A 106 -16.45 -12.10 1.62
N ASP A 107 -17.74 -12.16 1.30
CA ASP A 107 -18.52 -13.39 1.14
C ASP A 107 -18.08 -14.17 -0.12
#